data_AF-F7S892-F1
#
_entry.id   AF-F7S892-F1
#
_cell.length_a   1.000
_cell.length_b   1.000
_cell.length_c   1.000
_cell.angle_alpha   90.00
_cell.angle_beta   90.00
_cell.angle_gamma   90.00
#
_symmetry.space_group_name_H-M   'P 1'
#
loop_
_entity.id
_entity.type
_entity.pdbx_description
1 polymer ?
#
loop_
_entity_poly.entity_id
_entity_poly.type
_entity_poly.pdbx_seq_one_letter_code
_entity_poly.pdbx_strand_id
1 'polypeptide(L)'
;MSNNQDEARILAEDTATLHKMGYAQELSRRMHGFSNFAIAFSIICILAGGITSFQAAFSAAGPGGVFVGWIVGSIFSMVIALSMAQIASAYPTAGALYHWSSILGGRGWGWATAFVNLLGLIFVVASVNVGAYDLFTSLILGNMFHIDTSHWGFWQQTIAVILITASQGAFNHMGIRTTTRLTDFSGYLIFFIAIVLTIAMLVGAQHYDFSRLFTFINYSGKAGGGVVPHSGNLFYLFMLGLLLPLYTITGFDGAAHTSEETVNARRTVPRGIINSVFWSFAFGLVMEASILLAMPDLGKAAAQGGNVFFNLLAGLPVILPVKYLLYVGIVVANYLCALAGVTSTSRMIFAFARDGGLPGHAIWRRVSPTHRTPVGAIWLTAVLSVAATLYSPAFAALAAGCAMFLYISYAMPVAAGLLAEGKTWTEFGPFRLGALSKPLAVISIIGVFVLIYIGIQPPNNILITYGLGLIVLMLVLWFGVARVRFPGPPISREAIASRAAEIAAEERAVHEGTGG
;
A
#
# COMPACT_ATOMS: atom_id res chain seq x y z
N MET A 1 34.41 -17.00 7.62
CA MET A 1 35.18 -15.79 7.24
C MET A 1 34.76 -15.22 5.88
N SER A 2 34.43 -16.02 4.86
CA SER A 2 33.97 -15.52 3.54
C SER A 2 32.64 -14.75 3.58
N ASN A 3 31.64 -15.23 4.33
CA ASN A 3 30.29 -14.62 4.35
C ASN A 3 30.28 -13.17 4.87
N ASN A 4 31.08 -12.86 5.90
CA ASN A 4 31.16 -11.50 6.46
C ASN A 4 31.91 -10.54 5.52
N GLN A 5 32.86 -11.04 4.73
CA GLN A 5 33.59 -10.22 3.75
C GLN A 5 32.69 -9.91 2.53
N ASP A 6 31.88 -10.88 2.09
CA ASP A 6 30.90 -10.66 1.04
C ASP A 6 29.80 -9.68 1.46
N GLU A 7 29.30 -9.78 2.69
CA GLU A 7 28.32 -8.82 3.24
C GLU A 7 28.92 -7.41 3.33
N ALA A 8 30.15 -7.26 3.84
CA ALA A 8 30.82 -5.97 3.91
C ALA A 8 31.02 -5.35 2.50
N ARG A 9 31.36 -6.17 1.49
CA ARG A 9 31.47 -5.71 0.10
C ARG A 9 30.12 -5.24 -0.44
N ILE A 10 29.04 -5.99 -0.21
CA ILE A 10 27.69 -5.61 -0.64
C ILE A 10 27.27 -4.28 -0.01
N LEU A 11 27.52 -4.09 1.29
CA LEU A 11 27.21 -2.85 1.99
C LEU A 11 28.01 -1.66 1.43
N ALA A 12 29.27 -1.86 1.09
CA ALA A 12 30.11 -0.84 0.47
C ALA A 12 29.63 -0.48 -0.95
N GLU A 13 29.24 -1.47 -1.76
CA GLU A 13 28.66 -1.27 -3.10
C GLU A 13 27.33 -0.51 -3.06
N ASP A 14 26.46 -0.85 -2.09
CA ASP A 14 25.20 -0.17 -1.86
C ASP A 14 25.41 1.31 -1.45
N THR A 15 26.36 1.56 -0.54
CA THR A 15 26.73 2.90 -0.09
C THR A 15 27.31 3.72 -1.25
N ALA A 16 28.22 3.12 -2.03
CA ALA A 16 28.79 3.77 -3.21
C ALA A 16 27.72 4.08 -4.27
N THR A 17 26.71 3.22 -4.42
CA THR A 17 25.58 3.48 -5.32
C THR A 17 24.74 4.65 -4.83
N LEU A 18 24.48 4.76 -3.53
CA LEU A 18 23.75 5.87 -2.93
C LEU A 18 24.52 7.20 -3.05
N HIS A 19 25.82 7.18 -2.80
CA HIS A 19 26.72 8.33 -2.98
C HIS A 19 26.77 8.81 -4.43
N LYS A 20 26.78 7.89 -5.41
CA LYS A 20 26.67 8.22 -6.84
C LYS A 20 25.36 8.92 -7.19
N MET A 21 24.33 8.80 -6.35
CA MET A 21 23.05 9.48 -6.50
C MET A 21 22.94 10.75 -5.65
N GLY A 22 24.01 11.15 -4.96
CA GLY A 22 24.08 12.40 -4.19
C GLY A 22 23.41 12.34 -2.82
N TYR A 23 23.30 11.17 -2.21
CA TYR A 23 22.71 10.99 -0.88
C TYR A 23 23.69 10.35 0.10
N ALA A 24 23.60 10.78 1.36
CA ALA A 24 24.28 10.20 2.50
C ALA A 24 23.56 8.93 3.00
N GLN A 25 24.31 8.00 3.59
CA GLN A 25 23.72 6.85 4.29
C GLN A 25 23.29 7.26 5.72
N GLU A 26 22.14 7.93 5.84
CA GLU A 26 21.60 8.36 7.14
C GLU A 26 20.81 7.26 7.87
N LEU A 27 20.10 6.41 7.11
CA LEU A 27 19.28 5.34 7.66
C LEU A 27 20.09 4.05 7.89
N SER A 28 19.66 3.24 8.86
CA SER A 28 20.37 2.01 9.21
C SER A 28 20.06 0.88 8.24
N ARG A 29 21.04 0.46 7.43
CA ARG A 29 20.91 -0.69 6.52
C ARG A 29 20.95 -2.02 7.28
N ARG A 30 19.77 -2.59 7.56
CA ARG A 30 19.60 -3.84 8.35
C ARG A 30 18.53 -4.79 7.79
N MET A 31 17.74 -4.33 6.83
CA MET A 31 16.66 -5.13 6.25
C MET A 31 17.19 -6.07 5.17
N HIS A 32 16.89 -7.36 5.33
CA HIS A 32 17.24 -8.39 4.37
C HIS A 32 16.08 -8.65 3.39
N GLY A 33 16.27 -9.55 2.44
CA GLY A 33 15.28 -9.81 1.38
C GLY A 33 13.91 -10.23 1.87
N PHE A 34 13.84 -11.06 2.92
CA PHE A 34 12.55 -11.42 3.52
C PHE A 34 11.87 -10.21 4.15
N SER A 35 12.60 -9.41 4.94
CA SER A 35 12.00 -8.25 5.61
C SER A 35 11.52 -7.19 4.62
N ASN A 36 12.26 -6.94 3.54
CA ASN A 36 11.83 -6.01 2.48
C ASN A 36 10.55 -6.50 1.79
N PHE A 37 10.47 -7.79 1.46
CA PHE A 37 9.26 -8.44 0.98
C PHE A 37 8.12 -8.37 2.01
N ALA A 38 8.40 -8.65 3.28
CA ALA A 38 7.41 -8.74 4.34
C ALA A 38 6.76 -7.39 4.65
N ILE A 39 7.49 -6.27 4.51
CA ILE A 39 6.89 -4.93 4.57
C ILE A 39 5.87 -4.74 3.44
N ALA A 40 6.27 -4.94 2.19
CA ALA A 40 5.36 -4.77 1.05
C ALA A 40 4.15 -5.72 1.12
N PHE A 41 4.39 -6.98 1.47
CA PHE A 41 3.34 -7.98 1.65
C PHE A 41 2.40 -7.65 2.82
N SER A 42 2.95 -7.10 3.92
CA SER A 42 2.14 -6.65 5.06
C SER A 42 1.27 -5.44 4.72
N ILE A 43 1.70 -4.56 3.82
CA ILE A 43 0.87 -3.43 3.37
C ILE A 43 -0.25 -3.91 2.43
N ILE A 44 0.05 -4.85 1.52
CA ILE A 44 -0.97 -5.45 0.64
C ILE A 44 -2.05 -6.16 1.47
N CYS A 45 -1.65 -6.95 2.49
CA CYS A 45 -2.51 -7.69 3.41
C CYS A 45 -3.87 -8.12 2.83
N ILE A 46 -3.90 -9.31 2.21
CA ILE A 46 -5.14 -9.88 1.63
C ILE A 46 -6.28 -10.02 2.65
N LEU A 47 -5.97 -10.15 3.94
CA LEU A 47 -6.96 -10.19 5.01
C LEU A 47 -7.58 -8.82 5.31
N ALA A 48 -6.83 -7.74 5.10
CA ALA A 48 -7.36 -6.39 5.27
C ALA A 48 -8.23 -6.03 4.07
N GLY A 49 -7.63 -5.92 2.88
CA GLY A 49 -8.32 -5.48 1.68
C GLY A 49 -9.37 -6.48 1.18
N GLY A 50 -8.99 -7.76 1.10
CA GLY A 50 -9.85 -8.81 0.54
C GLY A 50 -11.17 -8.95 1.31
N ILE A 51 -11.09 -8.96 2.64
CA ILE A 51 -12.27 -9.08 3.51
C ILE A 51 -13.09 -7.79 3.53
N THR A 52 -12.47 -6.64 3.80
CA THR A 52 -13.21 -5.38 4.02
C THR A 52 -13.81 -4.80 2.75
N SER A 53 -13.21 -5.10 1.59
CA SER A 53 -13.70 -4.66 0.28
C SER A 53 -14.48 -5.74 -0.46
N PHE A 54 -14.60 -6.95 0.10
CA PHE A 54 -15.27 -8.10 -0.51
C PHE A 54 -16.64 -7.71 -1.09
N GLN A 55 -17.44 -7.02 -0.27
CA GLN A 55 -18.80 -6.65 -0.62
C GLN A 55 -18.86 -5.71 -1.83
N ALA A 56 -17.85 -4.88 -2.08
CA ALA A 56 -17.85 -3.95 -3.21
C ALA A 56 -17.92 -4.71 -4.55
N ALA A 57 -17.14 -5.79 -4.69
CA ALA A 57 -17.18 -6.63 -5.88
C ALA A 57 -18.38 -7.58 -5.90
N PHE A 58 -18.71 -8.17 -4.75
CA PHE A 58 -19.81 -9.12 -4.63
C PHE A 58 -21.17 -8.47 -4.91
N SER A 59 -21.44 -7.28 -4.35
CA SER A 59 -22.65 -6.52 -4.68
C SER A 59 -22.70 -6.04 -6.12
N ALA A 60 -21.55 -5.76 -6.73
CA ALA A 60 -21.55 -5.24 -8.10
C ALA A 60 -21.89 -6.33 -9.11
N ALA A 61 -21.10 -7.41 -9.14
CA ALA A 61 -21.17 -8.42 -10.20
C ALA A 61 -21.18 -9.87 -9.66
N GLY A 62 -21.51 -10.06 -8.37
CA GLY A 62 -21.66 -11.36 -7.75
C GLY A 62 -20.35 -12.12 -7.61
N PRO A 63 -20.41 -13.46 -7.52
CA PRO A 63 -19.21 -14.30 -7.40
C PRO A 63 -18.19 -14.11 -8.52
N GLY A 64 -18.64 -14.01 -9.78
CA GLY A 64 -17.77 -13.74 -10.93
C GLY A 64 -17.07 -12.39 -10.81
N GLY A 65 -17.77 -11.38 -10.27
CA GLY A 65 -17.18 -10.08 -9.92
C GLY A 65 -16.01 -10.18 -8.94
N VAL A 66 -16.12 -11.03 -7.94
CA VAL A 66 -15.07 -11.26 -6.94
C VAL A 66 -13.93 -12.10 -7.54
N PHE A 67 -14.22 -13.32 -8.02
CA PHE A 67 -13.18 -14.28 -8.41
C PHE A 67 -12.48 -13.90 -9.72
N VAL A 68 -13.23 -13.63 -10.79
CA VAL A 68 -12.64 -13.18 -12.06
C VAL A 68 -12.08 -11.77 -11.91
N GLY A 69 -12.74 -10.91 -11.14
CA GLY A 69 -12.23 -9.59 -10.82
C GLY A 69 -10.87 -9.66 -10.14
N TRP A 70 -10.71 -10.55 -9.16
CA TRP A 70 -9.43 -10.78 -8.47
C TRP A 70 -8.31 -11.15 -9.45
N ILE A 71 -8.57 -12.07 -10.39
CA ILE A 71 -7.58 -12.47 -11.40
C ILE A 71 -7.20 -11.27 -12.28
N VAL A 72 -8.18 -10.57 -12.84
CA VAL A 72 -7.94 -9.45 -13.76
C VAL A 72 -7.21 -8.31 -13.05
N GLY A 73 -7.67 -7.92 -11.87
CA GLY A 73 -7.04 -6.88 -11.06
C GLY A 73 -5.62 -7.25 -10.65
N SER A 74 -5.38 -8.48 -10.18
CA SER A 74 -4.05 -8.95 -9.79
C SER A 74 -3.05 -8.99 -10.94
N ILE A 75 -3.49 -9.42 -12.13
CA ILE A 75 -2.65 -9.39 -13.34
C ILE A 75 -2.27 -7.96 -13.67
N PHE A 76 -3.23 -7.03 -13.60
CA PHE A 76 -2.95 -5.61 -13.82
C PHE A 76 -1.96 -5.05 -12.78
N SER A 77 -2.14 -5.35 -11.48
CA SER A 77 -1.18 -4.99 -10.44
C SER A 77 0.22 -5.56 -10.72
N MET A 78 0.30 -6.80 -11.20
CA MET A 78 1.57 -7.44 -11.56
C MET A 78 2.26 -6.75 -12.74
N VAL A 79 1.50 -6.32 -13.76
CA VAL A 79 2.05 -5.55 -14.89
C VAL A 79 2.71 -4.26 -14.41
N ILE A 80 2.05 -3.51 -13.53
CA ILE A 80 2.61 -2.29 -12.93
C ILE A 80 3.83 -2.62 -12.07
N ALA A 81 3.74 -3.65 -11.22
CA ALA A 81 4.81 -4.08 -10.34
C ALA A 81 6.08 -4.46 -11.11
N LEU A 82 5.95 -5.14 -12.25
CA LEU A 82 7.06 -5.46 -13.15
C LEU A 82 7.71 -4.19 -13.73
N SER A 83 6.90 -3.26 -14.24
CA SER A 83 7.40 -1.98 -14.77
C SER A 83 8.13 -1.17 -13.70
N MET A 84 7.58 -1.09 -12.49
CA MET A 84 8.22 -0.42 -11.35
C MET A 84 9.49 -1.13 -10.88
N ALA A 85 9.50 -2.46 -10.84
CA ALA A 85 10.68 -3.23 -10.45
C ALA A 85 11.88 -2.97 -11.37
N GLN A 86 11.67 -2.80 -12.68
CA GLN A 86 12.75 -2.41 -13.60
C GLN A 86 13.37 -1.07 -13.20
N ILE A 87 12.54 -0.07 -12.89
CA ILE A 87 12.99 1.27 -12.50
C ILE A 87 13.67 1.23 -11.13
N ALA A 88 13.08 0.54 -10.16
CA ALA A 88 13.62 0.37 -8.81
C ALA A 88 15.00 -0.31 -8.81
N SER A 89 15.23 -1.26 -9.74
CA SER A 89 16.53 -1.91 -9.90
C SER A 89 17.62 -0.96 -10.41
N ALA A 90 17.24 0.03 -11.23
CA ALA A 90 18.14 1.07 -11.70
C ALA A 90 18.43 2.12 -10.61
N TYR A 91 17.40 2.52 -9.86
CA TYR A 91 17.46 3.65 -8.92
C TYR A 91 16.95 3.28 -7.50
N PRO A 92 17.68 2.48 -6.71
CA PRO A 92 17.22 1.99 -5.41
C PRO A 92 17.35 3.03 -4.28
N THR A 93 16.54 4.08 -4.31
CA THR A 93 16.58 5.18 -3.33
C THR A 93 15.30 5.28 -2.51
N ALA A 94 15.39 5.76 -1.26
CA ALA A 94 14.22 5.83 -0.36
C ALA A 94 13.14 6.80 -0.87
N GLY A 95 13.51 7.74 -1.75
CA GLY A 95 12.56 8.60 -2.44
C GLY A 95 11.72 7.90 -3.53
N ALA A 96 11.99 6.62 -3.79
CA ALA A 96 11.18 5.72 -4.60
C ALA A 96 10.57 6.41 -5.85
N LEU A 97 9.25 6.41 -5.94
CA LEU A 97 8.46 6.87 -7.08
C LEU A 97 8.75 8.33 -7.49
N TYR A 98 8.92 9.23 -6.53
CA TYR A 98 9.17 10.64 -6.86
C TYR A 98 10.58 10.85 -7.40
N HIS A 99 11.56 10.13 -6.85
CA HIS A 99 12.92 10.23 -7.32
C HIS A 99 13.04 9.67 -8.73
N TRP A 100 12.43 8.51 -8.99
CA TRP A 100 12.33 7.93 -10.33
C TRP A 100 11.68 8.88 -11.33
N SER A 101 10.55 9.46 -10.93
CA SER A 101 9.81 10.44 -11.74
C SER A 101 10.62 11.71 -12.00
N SER A 102 11.42 12.15 -11.02
CA SER A 102 12.29 13.32 -11.17
C SER A 102 13.45 13.07 -12.12
N ILE A 103 14.10 11.91 -12.02
CA ILE A 103 15.22 11.50 -12.89
C ILE A 103 14.73 11.34 -14.33
N LEU A 104 13.58 10.67 -14.52
CA LEU A 104 13.11 10.26 -15.84
C LEU A 104 12.25 11.34 -16.52
N GLY A 105 11.43 12.06 -15.76
CA GLY A 105 10.42 13.01 -16.27
C GLY A 105 10.67 14.47 -15.86
N GLY A 106 11.70 14.73 -15.06
CA GLY A 106 12.04 16.06 -14.58
C GLY A 106 11.37 16.45 -13.26
N ARG A 107 11.83 17.56 -12.68
CA ARG A 107 11.51 17.99 -11.31
C ARG A 107 10.02 18.18 -11.02
N GLY A 108 9.29 18.79 -11.96
CA GLY A 108 7.84 19.02 -11.78
C GLY A 108 7.04 17.72 -11.79
N TRP A 109 7.43 16.78 -12.64
CA TRP A 109 6.82 15.45 -12.68
C TRP A 109 7.08 14.70 -11.37
N GLY A 110 8.33 14.74 -10.90
CA GLY A 110 8.72 14.20 -9.59
C GLY A 110 7.92 14.74 -8.42
N TRP A 111 7.79 16.06 -8.31
CA TRP A 111 7.03 16.68 -7.22
C TRP A 111 5.53 16.32 -7.26
N ALA A 112 4.93 16.30 -8.45
CA ALA A 112 3.55 15.85 -8.62
C ALA A 112 3.38 14.37 -8.23
N THR A 113 4.31 13.49 -8.63
CA THR A 113 4.32 12.08 -8.20
C THR A 113 4.40 11.96 -6.68
N ALA A 114 5.27 12.73 -6.02
CA ALA A 114 5.40 12.71 -4.57
C ALA A 114 4.09 13.08 -3.88
N PHE A 115 3.43 14.13 -4.38
CA PHE A 115 2.21 14.66 -3.78
C PHE A 115 1.03 13.68 -3.92
N VAL A 116 0.85 13.12 -5.12
CA VAL A 116 -0.19 12.12 -5.38
C VAL A 116 0.08 10.81 -4.61
N ASN A 117 1.34 10.37 -4.55
CA ASN A 117 1.73 9.19 -3.76
C ASN A 117 1.47 9.40 -2.27
N LEU A 118 1.91 10.54 -1.71
CA LEU A 118 1.72 10.86 -0.29
C LEU A 118 0.24 10.86 0.09
N LEU A 119 -0.63 11.42 -0.75
CA LEU A 119 -2.07 11.38 -0.51
C LEU A 119 -2.61 9.94 -0.50
N GLY A 120 -2.22 9.12 -1.48
CA GLY A 120 -2.61 7.71 -1.55
C GLY A 120 -2.15 6.93 -0.31
N LEU A 121 -0.93 7.18 0.16
CA LEU A 121 -0.38 6.59 1.38
C LEU A 121 -1.11 7.06 2.66
N ILE A 122 -1.51 8.32 2.75
CA ILE A 122 -2.35 8.80 3.87
C ILE A 122 -3.73 8.10 3.82
N PHE A 123 -4.31 7.97 2.64
CA PHE A 123 -5.62 7.33 2.46
C PHE A 123 -5.57 5.85 2.79
N VAL A 124 -4.48 5.13 2.47
CA VAL A 124 -4.34 3.71 2.83
C VAL A 124 -4.27 3.52 4.34
N VAL A 125 -3.47 4.32 5.05
CA VAL A 125 -3.40 4.22 6.52
C VAL A 125 -4.75 4.56 7.14
N ALA A 126 -5.42 5.60 6.64
CA ALA A 126 -6.75 5.99 7.09
C ALA A 126 -7.81 4.89 6.85
N SER A 127 -7.89 4.33 5.64
CA SER A 127 -8.88 3.29 5.31
C SER A 127 -8.63 2.01 6.09
N VAL A 128 -7.37 1.59 6.23
CA VAL A 128 -7.02 0.38 6.98
C VAL A 128 -7.31 0.57 8.47
N ASN A 129 -7.07 1.74 9.06
CA ASN A 129 -7.41 2.00 10.47
C ASN A 129 -8.92 2.02 10.73
N VAL A 130 -9.74 2.55 9.80
CA VAL A 130 -11.20 2.43 9.88
C VAL A 130 -11.61 0.96 9.74
N GLY A 131 -11.03 0.23 8.78
CA GLY A 131 -11.30 -1.20 8.62
C GLY A 131 -10.89 -2.03 9.84
N ALA A 132 -9.78 -1.71 10.50
CA ALA A 132 -9.35 -2.35 11.74
C ALA A 132 -10.35 -2.12 12.87
N TYR A 133 -10.92 -0.92 12.98
CA TYR A 133 -12.02 -0.64 13.89
C TYR A 133 -13.26 -1.48 13.57
N ASP A 134 -13.70 -1.52 12.31
CA ASP A 134 -14.89 -2.29 11.89
C ASP A 134 -14.72 -3.80 12.13
N LEU A 135 -13.52 -4.33 11.88
CA LEU A 135 -13.18 -5.72 12.17
C LEU A 135 -13.18 -5.98 13.68
N PHE A 136 -12.63 -5.07 14.47
CA PHE A 136 -12.60 -5.21 15.93
C PHE A 136 -14.00 -5.19 16.54
N THR A 137 -14.85 -4.24 16.15
CA THR A 137 -16.22 -4.14 16.65
C THR A 137 -17.07 -5.33 16.20
N SER A 138 -16.95 -5.76 14.95
CA SER A 138 -17.77 -6.86 14.42
C SER A 138 -17.30 -8.24 14.89
N LEU A 139 -16.00 -8.55 14.76
CA LEU A 139 -15.48 -9.90 15.03
C LEU A 139 -15.19 -10.13 16.51
N ILE A 140 -14.61 -9.15 17.20
CA ILE A 140 -14.21 -9.30 18.60
C ILE A 140 -15.38 -8.93 19.51
N LEU A 141 -15.84 -7.68 19.45
CA LEU A 141 -16.91 -7.24 20.35
C LEU A 141 -18.23 -7.94 20.04
N GLY A 142 -18.66 -7.96 18.78
CA GLY A 142 -19.93 -8.58 18.35
C GLY A 142 -19.91 -10.11 18.40
N ASN A 143 -19.08 -10.75 17.57
CA ASN A 143 -19.15 -12.21 17.40
C ASN A 143 -18.53 -13.01 18.55
N MET A 144 -17.45 -12.53 19.16
CA MET A 144 -16.74 -13.26 20.22
C MET A 144 -17.25 -12.92 21.63
N PHE A 145 -17.54 -11.64 21.90
CA PHE A 145 -17.99 -11.18 23.23
C PHE A 145 -19.48 -10.83 23.31
N HIS A 146 -20.22 -10.85 22.19
CA HIS A 146 -21.66 -10.55 22.13
C HIS A 146 -22.04 -9.15 22.67
N ILE A 147 -21.15 -8.17 22.46
CA ILE A 147 -21.35 -6.77 22.81
C ILE A 147 -22.00 -6.04 21.62
N ASP A 148 -23.17 -5.45 21.86
CA ASP A 148 -23.86 -4.63 20.87
C ASP A 148 -23.18 -3.26 20.69
N THR A 149 -22.60 -3.05 19.51
CA THR A 149 -21.94 -1.81 19.10
C THR A 149 -22.77 -1.00 18.10
N SER A 150 -24.02 -1.37 17.85
CA SER A 150 -24.90 -0.70 16.86
C SER A 150 -25.16 0.78 17.14
N HIS A 151 -25.09 1.19 18.41
CA HIS A 151 -25.24 2.58 18.84
C HIS A 151 -23.93 3.38 18.75
N TRP A 152 -22.80 2.75 18.41
CA TRP A 152 -21.52 3.43 18.25
C TRP A 152 -21.54 4.19 16.93
N GLY A 153 -21.23 5.48 17.01
CA GLY A 153 -21.23 6.37 15.85
C GLY A 153 -19.84 6.87 15.51
N PHE A 154 -19.84 7.98 14.77
CA PHE A 154 -18.64 8.65 14.28
C PHE A 154 -17.58 8.94 15.36
N TRP A 155 -18.00 9.33 16.57
CA TRP A 155 -17.07 9.69 17.65
C TRP A 155 -16.31 8.49 18.22
N GLN A 156 -16.98 7.35 18.42
CA GLN A 156 -16.35 6.12 18.89
C GLN A 156 -15.33 5.61 17.86
N GLN A 157 -15.71 5.59 16.58
CA GLN A 157 -14.80 5.26 15.48
C GLN A 157 -13.58 6.19 15.47
N THR A 158 -13.80 7.50 15.59
CA THR A 158 -12.72 8.50 15.57
C THR A 158 -11.75 8.30 16.73
N ILE A 159 -12.26 8.11 17.95
CA ILE A 159 -11.41 7.88 19.14
C ILE A 159 -10.62 6.58 18.98
N ALA A 160 -11.26 5.50 18.52
CA ALA A 160 -10.59 4.23 18.29
C ALA A 160 -9.47 4.36 17.24
N VAL A 161 -9.75 5.03 16.11
CA VAL A 161 -8.75 5.30 15.06
C VAL A 161 -7.59 6.14 15.59
N ILE A 162 -7.84 7.15 16.42
CA ILE A 162 -6.78 7.94 17.07
C ILE A 162 -5.89 7.03 17.92
N LEU A 163 -6.49 6.18 18.76
CA LEU A 163 -5.74 5.27 19.64
C LEU A 163 -4.92 4.25 18.83
N ILE A 164 -5.52 3.63 17.82
CA ILE A 164 -4.86 2.69 16.90
C ILE A 164 -3.68 3.37 16.19
N THR A 165 -3.90 4.56 15.64
CA THR A 165 -2.86 5.29 14.90
C THR A 165 -1.72 5.76 15.82
N ALA A 166 -2.07 6.21 17.04
CA ALA A 166 -1.09 6.63 18.04
C ALA A 166 -0.21 5.47 18.51
N SER A 167 -0.78 4.27 18.71
CA SER A 167 0.00 3.09 19.07
C SER A 167 0.91 2.65 17.92
N GLN A 168 0.43 2.69 16.67
CA GLN A 168 1.27 2.43 15.48
C GLN A 168 2.44 3.42 15.35
N GLY A 169 2.18 4.70 15.60
CA GLY A 169 3.19 5.76 15.64
C GLY A 169 4.23 5.53 16.74
N ALA A 170 3.80 5.11 17.93
CA ALA A 170 4.69 4.75 19.04
C ALA A 170 5.60 3.58 18.68
N PHE A 171 5.07 2.49 18.12
CA PHE A 171 5.90 1.35 17.68
C PHE A 171 6.91 1.73 16.60
N ASN A 172 6.52 2.59 15.65
CA ASN A 172 7.42 3.11 14.63
C ASN A 172 8.51 4.02 15.20
N HIS A 173 8.20 4.79 16.25
CA HIS A 173 9.16 5.64 16.95
C HIS A 173 10.23 4.81 17.67
N MET A 174 9.87 3.66 18.25
CA MET A 174 10.81 2.76 18.96
C MET A 174 11.94 2.17 18.09
N GLY A 175 12.00 2.51 16.80
CA GLY A 175 13.14 2.23 15.92
C GLY A 175 12.88 1.11 14.92
N ILE A 176 13.82 0.99 13.96
CA ILE A 176 13.68 0.05 12.84
C ILE A 176 13.65 -1.42 13.29
N ARG A 177 14.37 -1.80 14.36
CA ARG A 177 14.41 -3.20 14.83
C ARG A 177 13.03 -3.70 15.30
N THR A 178 12.28 -2.88 16.02
CA THR A 178 10.92 -3.21 16.47
C THR A 178 10.00 -3.30 15.28
N THR A 179 10.07 -2.30 14.39
CA THR A 179 9.25 -2.24 13.17
C THR A 179 9.48 -3.45 12.28
N THR A 180 10.74 -3.78 11.95
CA THR A 180 11.09 -4.96 11.13
C THR A 180 10.59 -6.26 11.75
N ARG A 181 10.72 -6.46 13.06
CA ARG A 181 10.20 -7.67 13.73
C ARG A 181 8.69 -7.79 13.62
N LEU A 182 7.97 -6.68 13.81
CA LEU A 182 6.51 -6.66 13.71
C LEU A 182 6.05 -6.90 12.27
N THR A 183 6.73 -6.31 11.26
CA THR A 183 6.38 -6.51 9.85
C THR A 183 6.75 -7.91 9.35
N ASP A 184 7.86 -8.48 9.82
CA ASP A 184 8.25 -9.85 9.50
C ASP A 184 7.24 -10.85 10.10
N PHE A 185 6.86 -10.65 11.36
CA PHE A 185 5.80 -11.42 12.00
C PHE A 185 4.47 -11.28 11.27
N SER A 186 4.10 -10.06 10.88
CA SER A 186 2.89 -9.77 10.10
C SER A 186 2.84 -10.57 8.80
N GLY A 187 3.95 -10.65 8.06
CA GLY A 187 4.02 -11.43 6.83
C GLY A 187 3.70 -12.91 7.05
N TYR A 188 4.26 -13.53 8.09
CA TYR A 188 3.94 -14.91 8.47
C TYR A 188 2.49 -15.07 8.96
N LEU A 189 2.01 -14.12 9.77
CA LEU A 189 0.66 -14.13 10.31
C LEU A 189 -0.39 -14.07 9.19
N ILE A 190 -0.20 -13.21 8.19
CA ILE A 190 -1.11 -13.08 7.05
C ILE A 190 -1.24 -14.41 6.31
N PHE A 191 -0.11 -15.08 5.99
CA PHE A 191 -0.16 -16.40 5.35
C PHE A 191 -0.87 -17.43 6.22
N PHE A 192 -0.49 -17.51 7.50
CA PHE A 192 -1.06 -18.48 8.42
C PHE A 192 -2.58 -18.31 8.53
N ILE A 193 -3.05 -17.08 8.79
CA ILE A 193 -4.48 -16.80 8.94
C ILE A 193 -5.23 -16.96 7.62
N ALA A 194 -4.65 -16.59 6.48
CA ALA A 194 -5.28 -16.82 5.18
C ALA A 194 -5.45 -18.32 4.87
N ILE A 195 -4.46 -19.15 5.21
CA ILE A 195 -4.53 -20.61 5.06
C ILE A 195 -5.60 -21.18 5.99
N VAL A 196 -5.60 -20.81 7.27
CA VAL A 196 -6.60 -21.29 8.25
C VAL A 196 -8.00 -20.85 7.84
N LEU A 197 -8.17 -19.61 7.35
CA LEU A 197 -9.45 -19.09 6.87
C LEU A 197 -9.93 -19.90 5.66
N THR A 198 -9.05 -20.13 4.69
CA THR A 198 -9.35 -20.91 3.49
C THR A 198 -9.81 -22.32 3.86
N ILE A 199 -9.05 -23.01 4.71
CA ILE A 199 -9.39 -24.36 5.16
C ILE A 199 -10.72 -24.35 5.92
N ALA A 200 -10.92 -23.40 6.83
CA ALA A 200 -12.18 -23.28 7.57
C ALA A 200 -13.38 -23.07 6.64
N MET A 201 -13.24 -22.19 5.64
CA MET A 201 -14.28 -21.92 4.65
C MET A 201 -14.61 -23.16 3.82
N LEU A 202 -13.60 -23.88 3.33
CA LEU A 202 -13.82 -25.11 2.57
C LEU A 202 -14.47 -26.20 3.45
N VAL A 203 -13.92 -26.48 4.63
CA VAL A 203 -14.47 -27.49 5.55
C VAL A 203 -15.89 -27.14 6.00
N GLY A 204 -16.19 -25.86 6.18
CA GLY A 204 -17.52 -25.38 6.57
C GLY A 204 -18.51 -25.27 5.40
N ALA A 205 -18.07 -25.45 4.15
CA ALA A 205 -18.94 -25.38 2.98
C ALA A 205 -19.89 -26.58 2.95
N GLN A 206 -21.18 -26.31 2.71
CA GLN A 206 -22.19 -27.38 2.61
C GLN A 206 -22.10 -28.15 1.28
N HIS A 207 -21.71 -27.46 0.20
CA HIS A 207 -21.58 -28.02 -1.13
C HIS A 207 -20.57 -27.21 -1.95
N TYR A 208 -19.80 -27.89 -2.80
CA TYR A 208 -18.81 -27.25 -3.67
C TYR A 208 -19.35 -27.12 -5.08
N ASP A 209 -19.96 -25.97 -5.38
CA ASP A 209 -20.37 -25.63 -6.74
C ASP A 209 -19.37 -24.64 -7.33
N PHE A 210 -18.38 -25.15 -8.07
CA PHE A 210 -17.34 -24.34 -8.71
C PHE A 210 -17.86 -23.49 -9.87
N SER A 211 -19.03 -23.81 -10.45
CA SER A 211 -19.59 -23.01 -11.54
C SER A 211 -19.92 -21.59 -11.10
N ARG A 212 -20.24 -21.42 -9.80
CA ARG A 212 -20.51 -20.10 -9.21
C ARG A 212 -19.32 -19.15 -9.34
N LEU A 213 -18.07 -19.64 -9.28
CA LEU A 213 -16.87 -18.78 -9.34
C LEU A 213 -16.78 -17.98 -10.64
N PHE A 214 -17.41 -18.47 -11.71
CA PHE A 214 -17.48 -17.80 -13.02
C PHE A 214 -18.87 -17.26 -13.35
N THR A 215 -19.80 -17.28 -12.38
CA THR A 215 -21.17 -16.81 -12.55
C THR A 215 -21.27 -15.34 -12.17
N PHE A 216 -21.67 -14.50 -13.12
CA PHE A 216 -21.88 -13.08 -12.91
C PHE A 216 -23.35 -12.80 -12.61
N ILE A 217 -23.61 -12.13 -11.49
CA ILE A 217 -24.97 -11.79 -11.04
C ILE A 217 -24.99 -10.33 -10.64
N ASN A 218 -26.00 -9.59 -11.10
CA ASN A 218 -26.18 -8.21 -10.72
C ASN A 218 -26.90 -8.12 -9.36
N TYR A 219 -26.16 -7.75 -8.32
CA TYR A 219 -26.70 -7.47 -6.98
C TYR A 219 -26.71 -5.97 -6.64
N SER A 220 -26.58 -5.09 -7.65
CA SER A 220 -26.53 -3.65 -7.44
C SER A 220 -27.89 -3.08 -7.01
N GLY A 221 -27.88 -1.95 -6.28
CA GLY A 221 -29.10 -1.28 -5.82
C GLY A 221 -29.56 -1.67 -4.40
N LYS A 222 -30.88 -1.49 -4.14
CA LYS A 222 -31.46 -1.55 -2.78
C LYS A 222 -31.56 -2.96 -2.20
N ALA A 223 -31.67 -4.00 -3.02
CA ALA A 223 -31.77 -5.40 -2.57
C ALA A 223 -30.40 -6.05 -2.26
N GLY A 224 -29.42 -5.25 -1.83
CA GLY A 224 -28.03 -5.67 -1.58
C GLY A 224 -27.25 -4.69 -0.68
N GLY A 225 -27.96 -3.95 0.18
CA GLY A 225 -27.35 -3.01 1.13
C GLY A 225 -26.97 -1.64 0.57
N GLY A 226 -27.31 -1.32 -0.69
CA GLY A 226 -27.04 0.00 -1.29
C GLY A 226 -25.54 0.31 -1.48
N VAL A 227 -24.68 -0.70 -1.44
CA VAL A 227 -23.22 -0.56 -1.50
C VAL A 227 -22.78 -0.04 -2.87
N VAL A 228 -23.40 -0.54 -3.95
CA VAL A 228 -23.15 -0.09 -5.32
C VAL A 228 -24.48 0.38 -5.93
N PRO A 229 -24.54 1.58 -6.53
CA PRO A 229 -25.73 2.08 -7.20
C PRO A 229 -26.21 1.14 -8.30
N HIS A 230 -27.54 1.06 -8.46
CA HIS A 230 -28.15 0.18 -9.45
C HIS A 230 -27.70 0.56 -10.87
N SER A 231 -27.25 -0.43 -11.64
CA SER A 231 -26.93 -0.29 -13.06
C SER A 231 -27.39 -1.51 -13.83
N GLY A 232 -27.94 -1.30 -15.03
CA GLY A 232 -28.29 -2.40 -15.95
C GLY A 232 -27.08 -2.98 -16.70
N ASN A 233 -25.91 -2.32 -16.63
CA ASN A 233 -24.71 -2.74 -17.35
C ASN A 233 -23.78 -3.57 -16.45
N LEU A 234 -23.81 -4.90 -16.64
CA LEU A 234 -23.02 -5.83 -15.83
C LEU A 234 -21.51 -5.70 -16.05
N PHE A 235 -21.06 -5.31 -17.25
CA PHE A 235 -19.64 -5.07 -17.51
C PHE A 235 -19.14 -3.85 -16.72
N TYR A 236 -19.93 -2.78 -16.68
CA TYR A 236 -19.64 -1.62 -15.85
C TYR A 236 -19.56 -1.99 -14.36
N LEU A 237 -20.51 -2.79 -13.86
CA LEU A 237 -20.49 -3.29 -12.48
C LEU A 237 -19.27 -4.19 -12.21
N PHE A 238 -18.90 -5.04 -13.16
CA PHE A 238 -17.67 -5.83 -13.08
C PHE A 238 -16.43 -4.93 -12.96
N MET A 239 -16.36 -3.87 -13.77
CA MET A 239 -15.27 -2.89 -13.69
C MET A 239 -15.24 -2.19 -12.32
N LEU A 240 -16.39 -1.82 -11.74
CA LEU A 240 -16.46 -1.31 -10.36
C LEU A 240 -15.95 -2.33 -9.33
N GLY A 241 -16.26 -3.61 -9.53
CA GLY A 241 -15.76 -4.69 -8.69
C GLY A 241 -14.23 -4.85 -8.71
N LEU A 242 -13.54 -4.38 -9.75
CA LEU A 242 -12.07 -4.38 -9.79
C LEU A 242 -11.45 -3.52 -8.68
N LEU A 243 -12.20 -2.63 -8.03
CA LEU A 243 -11.71 -1.92 -6.85
C LEU A 243 -11.31 -2.86 -5.70
N LEU A 244 -11.92 -4.05 -5.56
CA LEU A 244 -11.54 -5.05 -4.56
C LEU A 244 -10.05 -5.44 -4.68
N PRO A 245 -9.59 -6.05 -5.79
CA PRO A 245 -8.19 -6.44 -5.92
C PRO A 245 -7.25 -5.25 -6.06
N LEU A 246 -7.69 -4.12 -6.64
CA LEU A 246 -6.82 -2.95 -6.81
C LEU A 246 -6.58 -2.18 -5.51
N TYR A 247 -7.56 -2.15 -4.61
CA TYR A 247 -7.35 -1.68 -3.25
C TYR A 247 -6.49 -2.66 -2.46
N THR A 248 -6.79 -3.96 -2.55
CA THR A 248 -6.06 -4.97 -1.78
C THR A 248 -4.60 -5.05 -2.20
N ILE A 249 -4.32 -5.20 -3.49
CA ILE A 249 -2.97 -5.35 -4.04
C ILE A 249 -2.40 -3.97 -4.36
N THR A 250 -2.27 -3.15 -3.33
CA THR A 250 -1.57 -1.87 -3.36
C THR A 250 -0.48 -1.83 -2.29
N GLY A 251 0.43 -0.84 -2.35
CA GLY A 251 1.48 -0.70 -1.34
C GLY A 251 2.71 -1.58 -1.57
N PHE A 252 2.84 -2.22 -2.73
CA PHE A 252 4.07 -2.90 -3.12
C PHE A 252 5.26 -1.94 -3.29
N ASP A 253 5.03 -0.63 -3.43
CA ASP A 253 6.06 0.41 -3.35
C ASP A 253 6.65 0.58 -1.93
N GLY A 254 6.04 0.00 -0.89
CA GLY A 254 6.62 -0.04 0.46
C GLY A 254 8.02 -0.66 0.51
N ALA A 255 8.30 -1.63 -0.38
CA ALA A 255 9.64 -2.20 -0.56
C ALA A 255 10.65 -1.17 -1.09
N ALA A 256 10.20 -0.18 -1.88
CA ALA A 256 11.05 0.87 -2.43
C ALA A 256 11.30 2.00 -1.42
N HIS A 257 10.30 2.39 -0.63
CA HIS A 257 10.46 3.42 0.42
C HIS A 257 11.47 3.03 1.51
N THR A 258 11.74 1.73 1.65
CA THR A 258 12.72 1.17 2.60
C THR A 258 14.04 0.75 1.93
N SER A 259 14.32 1.22 0.70
CA SER A 259 15.52 0.79 -0.03
C SER A 259 16.83 1.20 0.63
N GLU A 260 16.90 2.36 1.29
CA GLU A 260 18.10 2.82 2.03
C GLU A 260 18.37 1.98 3.28
N GLU A 261 17.33 1.32 3.82
CA GLU A 261 17.42 0.39 4.95
C GLU A 261 17.69 -1.06 4.49
N THR A 262 17.63 -1.34 3.18
CA THR A 262 17.68 -2.68 2.58
C THR A 262 19.06 -3.07 2.06
N VAL A 263 19.53 -4.27 2.38
CA VAL A 263 20.78 -4.83 1.87
C VAL A 263 20.61 -5.32 0.43
N ASN A 264 21.60 -5.03 -0.43
CA ASN A 264 21.61 -5.32 -1.86
C ASN A 264 20.39 -4.73 -2.59
N ALA A 265 20.13 -3.45 -2.35
CA ALA A 265 18.85 -2.82 -2.70
C ALA A 265 18.50 -2.94 -4.20
N ARG A 266 19.50 -2.88 -5.10
CA ARG A 266 19.31 -3.03 -6.57
C ARG A 266 18.69 -4.37 -6.99
N ARG A 267 18.84 -5.42 -6.18
CA ARG A 267 18.30 -6.77 -6.45
C ARG A 267 17.17 -7.12 -5.50
N THR A 268 17.24 -6.69 -4.25
CA THR A 268 16.28 -7.04 -3.21
C THR A 268 14.95 -6.30 -3.39
N VAL A 269 14.98 -4.99 -3.62
CA VAL A 269 13.77 -4.17 -3.81
C VAL A 269 12.89 -4.65 -4.97
N PRO A 270 13.42 -4.86 -6.21
CA PRO A 270 12.57 -5.32 -7.31
C PRO A 270 11.98 -6.71 -7.05
N ARG A 271 12.72 -7.61 -6.39
CA ARG A 271 12.19 -8.92 -5.98
C ARG A 271 11.11 -8.79 -4.91
N GLY A 272 11.28 -7.87 -3.95
CA GLY A 272 10.28 -7.56 -2.94
C GLY A 272 8.95 -7.11 -3.56
N ILE A 273 9.02 -6.15 -4.49
CA ILE A 273 7.87 -5.66 -5.27
C ILE A 273 7.16 -6.83 -5.97
N ILE A 274 7.87 -7.58 -6.82
CA ILE A 274 7.26 -8.65 -7.64
C ILE A 274 6.70 -9.77 -6.76
N ASN A 275 7.47 -10.24 -5.78
CA ASN A 275 7.06 -11.38 -4.94
C ASN A 275 5.87 -11.02 -4.05
N SER A 276 5.81 -9.78 -3.53
CA SER A 276 4.69 -9.33 -2.71
C SER A 276 3.36 -9.39 -3.48
N VAL A 277 3.37 -8.95 -4.74
CA VAL A 277 2.20 -9.02 -5.63
C VAL A 277 1.87 -10.46 -6.01
N PHE A 278 2.87 -11.27 -6.37
CA PHE A 278 2.66 -12.66 -6.79
C PHE A 278 2.02 -13.51 -5.71
N TRP A 279 2.55 -13.46 -4.48
CA TRP A 279 2.02 -14.25 -3.38
C TRP A 279 0.66 -13.75 -2.90
N SER A 280 0.43 -12.43 -2.95
CA SER A 280 -0.89 -11.87 -2.65
C SER A 280 -1.93 -12.30 -3.68
N PHE A 281 -1.58 -12.32 -4.96
CA PHE A 281 -2.43 -12.87 -6.02
C PHE A 281 -2.77 -14.34 -5.73
N ALA A 282 -1.77 -15.19 -5.53
CA ALA A 282 -1.96 -16.63 -5.40
C ALA A 282 -2.79 -17.01 -4.16
N PHE A 283 -2.42 -16.51 -2.98
CA PHE A 283 -3.14 -16.84 -1.75
C PHE A 283 -4.50 -16.16 -1.67
N GLY A 284 -4.59 -14.90 -2.12
CA GLY A 284 -5.86 -14.20 -2.16
C GLY A 284 -6.85 -14.86 -3.12
N LEU A 285 -6.41 -15.37 -4.28
CA LEU A 285 -7.29 -16.04 -5.23
C LEU A 285 -7.96 -17.29 -4.60
N VAL A 286 -7.18 -18.11 -3.91
CA VAL A 286 -7.69 -19.31 -3.23
C VAL A 286 -8.59 -18.93 -2.05
N MET A 287 -8.22 -17.89 -1.29
CA MET A 287 -9.02 -17.37 -0.19
C MET A 287 -10.38 -16.86 -0.66
N GLU A 288 -10.42 -15.99 -1.67
CA GLU A 288 -11.66 -15.44 -2.24
C GLU A 288 -12.55 -16.55 -2.82
N ALA A 289 -11.96 -17.52 -3.52
CA ALA A 289 -12.70 -18.69 -4.00
C ALA A 289 -13.34 -19.47 -2.85
N SER A 290 -12.60 -19.71 -1.76
CA SER A 290 -13.11 -20.45 -0.60
C SER A 290 -14.28 -19.73 0.07
N ILE A 291 -14.23 -18.40 0.19
CA ILE A 291 -15.31 -17.58 0.75
C ILE A 291 -16.59 -17.75 -0.09
N LEU A 292 -16.48 -17.67 -1.43
CA LEU A 292 -17.62 -17.85 -2.33
C LEU A 292 -18.21 -19.26 -2.30
N LEU A 293 -17.37 -20.28 -2.20
CA LEU A 293 -17.79 -21.68 -2.11
C LEU A 293 -18.45 -22.00 -0.76
N ALA A 294 -18.03 -21.35 0.32
CA ALA A 294 -18.61 -21.51 1.65
C ALA A 294 -20.01 -20.89 1.79
N MET A 295 -20.41 -19.97 0.91
CA MET A 295 -21.72 -19.33 0.97
C MET A 295 -22.87 -20.32 0.71
N PRO A 296 -23.84 -20.43 1.64
CA PRO A 296 -25.01 -21.31 1.43
C PRO A 296 -25.97 -20.82 0.35
N ASP A 297 -26.19 -19.50 0.27
CA ASP A 297 -27.13 -18.86 -0.66
C ASP A 297 -26.59 -17.47 -1.04
N LEU A 298 -26.33 -17.26 -2.33
CA LEU A 298 -25.72 -16.04 -2.85
C LEU A 298 -26.65 -14.82 -2.75
N GLY A 299 -27.95 -15.00 -2.95
CA GLY A 299 -28.92 -13.91 -2.88
C GLY A 299 -29.12 -13.43 -1.44
N LYS A 300 -29.23 -14.36 -0.49
CA LYS A 300 -29.28 -14.03 0.94
C LYS A 300 -27.98 -13.42 1.42
N ALA A 301 -26.83 -13.92 0.95
CA ALA A 301 -25.53 -13.31 1.24
C ALA A 301 -25.47 -11.87 0.73
N ALA A 302 -25.90 -11.62 -0.52
CA ALA A 302 -25.88 -10.27 -1.10
C ALA A 302 -26.77 -9.29 -0.34
N ALA A 303 -27.93 -9.76 0.14
CA ALA A 303 -28.87 -8.96 0.94
C ALA A 303 -28.29 -8.52 2.30
N GLN A 304 -27.23 -9.15 2.81
CA GLN A 304 -26.57 -8.76 4.07
C GLN A 304 -25.67 -7.53 3.93
N GLY A 305 -25.43 -7.04 2.71
CA GLY A 305 -24.63 -5.83 2.49
C GLY A 305 -23.21 -5.97 3.05
N GLY A 306 -22.68 -4.89 3.64
CA GLY A 306 -21.34 -4.85 4.22
C GLY A 306 -21.05 -5.90 5.30
N ASN A 307 -22.08 -6.56 5.84
CA ASN A 307 -21.94 -7.60 6.87
C ASN A 307 -21.78 -9.02 6.31
N VAL A 308 -21.78 -9.21 4.98
CA VAL A 308 -21.80 -10.55 4.36
C VAL A 308 -20.69 -11.46 4.89
N PHE A 309 -19.46 -10.96 5.00
CA PHE A 309 -18.32 -11.77 5.42
C PHE A 309 -18.41 -12.09 6.92
N PHE A 310 -18.79 -11.11 7.74
CA PHE A 310 -18.88 -11.28 9.19
C PHE A 310 -19.95 -12.32 9.57
N ASN A 311 -21.10 -12.25 8.91
CA ASN A 311 -22.20 -13.18 9.09
C ASN A 311 -21.85 -14.57 8.56
N LEU A 312 -21.19 -14.66 7.40
CA LEU A 312 -20.72 -15.94 6.86
C LEU A 312 -19.77 -16.63 7.84
N LEU A 313 -18.76 -15.90 8.35
CA LEU A 313 -17.78 -16.45 9.28
C LEU A 313 -18.41 -16.83 10.63
N ALA A 314 -19.38 -16.05 11.12
CA ALA A 314 -20.15 -16.38 12.33
C ALA A 314 -20.98 -17.66 12.15
N GLY A 315 -21.66 -17.81 11.01
CA GLY A 315 -22.52 -18.96 10.69
C GLY A 315 -21.77 -20.23 10.29
N LEU A 316 -20.46 -20.17 10.06
CA LEU A 316 -19.66 -21.29 9.58
C LEU A 316 -19.66 -22.46 10.59
N PRO A 317 -19.90 -23.72 10.20
CA PRO A 317 -19.97 -24.85 11.13
C PRO A 317 -18.57 -25.39 11.50
N VAL A 318 -17.69 -24.53 12.00
CA VAL A 318 -16.34 -24.87 12.50
C VAL A 318 -16.25 -24.70 14.01
N ILE A 319 -15.35 -25.44 14.65
CA ILE A 319 -15.17 -25.40 16.10
C ILE A 319 -14.79 -23.99 16.59
N LEU A 320 -15.31 -23.61 17.75
CA LEU A 320 -15.20 -22.25 18.30
C LEU A 320 -13.75 -21.75 18.46
N PRO A 321 -12.76 -22.57 18.89
CA PRO A 321 -11.38 -22.11 18.97
C PRO A 321 -10.79 -21.64 17.63
N VAL A 322 -11.18 -22.29 16.53
CA VAL A 322 -10.74 -21.89 15.18
C VAL A 322 -11.39 -20.56 14.79
N LYS A 323 -12.68 -20.35 15.11
CA LYS A 323 -13.33 -19.05 14.88
C LYS A 323 -12.64 -17.92 15.63
N TYR A 324 -12.34 -18.11 16.92
CA TYR A 324 -11.68 -17.09 17.73
C TYR A 324 -10.26 -16.81 17.25
N LEU A 325 -9.51 -17.84 16.84
CA LEU A 325 -8.21 -17.67 16.19
C LEU A 325 -8.32 -16.81 14.92
N LEU A 326 -9.33 -17.06 14.09
CA LEU A 326 -9.58 -16.27 12.88
C LEU A 326 -9.95 -14.82 13.20
N TYR A 327 -10.85 -14.59 14.16
CA TYR A 327 -11.25 -13.25 14.58
C TYR A 327 -10.06 -12.42 15.07
N VAL A 328 -9.29 -12.97 16.02
CA VAL A 328 -8.11 -12.28 16.57
C VAL A 328 -7.04 -12.12 15.49
N GLY A 329 -6.77 -13.16 14.71
CA GLY A 329 -5.76 -13.16 13.66
C GLY A 329 -6.03 -12.12 12.57
N ILE A 330 -7.28 -12.01 12.10
CA ILE A 330 -7.69 -11.02 11.09
C ILE A 330 -7.51 -9.59 11.63
N VAL A 331 -7.95 -9.32 12.86
CA VAL A 331 -7.82 -7.99 13.47
C VAL A 331 -6.34 -7.61 13.68
N VAL A 332 -5.53 -8.53 14.20
CA VAL A 332 -4.09 -8.28 14.43
C VAL A 332 -3.35 -8.09 13.10
N ALA A 333 -3.64 -8.89 12.07
CA ALA A 333 -3.05 -8.74 10.75
C ALA A 333 -3.39 -7.37 10.12
N ASN A 334 -4.62 -6.89 10.31
CA ASN A 334 -5.05 -5.58 9.81
C ASN A 334 -4.37 -4.43 10.57
N TYR A 335 -4.25 -4.53 11.90
CA TYR A 335 -3.50 -3.57 12.70
C TYR A 335 -2.02 -3.48 12.28
N LEU A 336 -1.38 -4.62 12.02
CA LEU A 336 0.02 -4.67 11.55
C LEU A 336 0.17 -4.17 10.11
N CYS A 337 -0.83 -4.33 9.26
CA CYS A 337 -0.87 -3.73 7.93
C CYS A 337 -0.80 -2.20 8.00
N ALA A 338 -1.67 -1.57 8.80
CA ALA A 338 -1.62 -0.13 8.98
C ALA A 338 -0.31 0.34 9.66
N LEU A 339 0.25 -0.44 10.58
CA LEU A 339 1.57 -0.17 11.16
C LEU A 339 2.66 -0.13 10.08
N ALA A 340 2.66 -1.08 9.14
CA ALA A 340 3.57 -1.10 7.99
C ALA A 340 3.31 0.08 7.03
N GLY A 341 2.05 0.48 6.87
CA GLY A 341 1.65 1.67 6.13
C GLY A 341 2.22 2.96 6.75
N VAL A 342 2.20 3.10 8.08
CA VAL A 342 2.83 4.22 8.80
C VAL A 342 4.35 4.24 8.57
N THR A 343 4.98 3.06 8.58
CA THR A 343 6.41 2.92 8.24
C THR A 343 6.67 3.47 6.85
N SER A 344 5.98 2.95 5.83
CA SER A 344 6.16 3.36 4.44
C SER A 344 5.93 4.87 4.23
N THR A 345 4.80 5.39 4.74
CA THR A 345 4.42 6.80 4.57
C THR A 345 5.41 7.75 5.24
N SER A 346 5.89 7.41 6.45
CA SER A 346 6.87 8.25 7.14
C SER A 346 8.22 8.31 6.41
N ARG A 347 8.64 7.24 5.71
CA ARG A 347 9.86 7.24 4.91
C ARG A 347 9.70 8.09 3.65
N MET A 348 8.53 8.02 3.02
CA MET A 348 8.18 8.88 1.89
C MET A 348 8.17 10.37 2.30
N ILE A 349 7.54 10.72 3.42
CA ILE A 349 7.55 12.09 3.97
C ILE A 349 8.98 12.56 4.27
N PHE A 350 9.78 11.72 4.91
CA PHE A 350 11.17 12.02 5.23
C PHE A 350 11.99 12.31 3.97
N ALA A 351 11.94 11.43 2.97
CA ALA A 351 12.67 11.59 1.72
C ALA A 351 12.23 12.86 0.98
N PHE A 352 10.91 13.10 0.89
CA PHE A 352 10.38 14.27 0.22
C PHE A 352 10.72 15.58 0.95
N ALA A 353 10.76 15.56 2.30
CA ALA A 353 11.22 16.69 3.10
C ALA A 353 12.73 16.92 2.97
N ARG A 354 13.55 15.86 2.88
CA ARG A 354 15.00 15.98 2.66
C ARG A 354 15.32 16.78 1.41
N ASP A 355 14.52 16.63 0.36
CA ASP A 355 14.66 17.36 -0.91
C ASP A 355 13.89 18.69 -0.96
N GLY A 356 13.36 19.17 0.17
CA GLY A 356 12.66 20.46 0.26
C GLY A 356 11.24 20.47 -0.34
N GLY A 357 10.63 19.29 -0.54
CA GLY A 357 9.32 19.15 -1.19
C GLY A 357 8.12 19.55 -0.33
N LEU A 358 8.29 19.64 0.99
CA LEU A 358 7.23 19.95 1.97
C LEU A 358 7.40 21.32 2.66
N PRO A 359 6.29 21.99 3.02
CA PRO A 359 6.34 23.12 3.93
C PRO A 359 6.84 22.66 5.31
N GLY A 360 7.73 23.44 5.92
CA GLY A 360 8.36 23.04 7.19
C GLY A 360 9.31 21.85 7.06
N HIS A 361 9.83 21.55 5.87
CA HIS A 361 10.73 20.41 5.60
C HIS A 361 11.87 20.23 6.62
N ALA A 362 12.39 21.32 7.19
CA ALA A 362 13.43 21.28 8.21
C ALA A 362 13.05 20.53 9.50
N ILE A 363 11.75 20.38 9.78
CA ILE A 363 11.22 19.60 10.91
C ILE A 363 11.12 18.13 10.52
N TRP A 364 10.53 17.86 9.36
CA TRP A 364 10.17 16.51 8.91
C TRP A 364 11.37 15.69 8.43
N ARG A 365 12.45 16.35 7.99
CA ARG A 365 13.70 15.70 7.56
C ARG A 365 14.61 15.24 8.72
N ARG A 366 14.28 15.53 9.98
CA ARG A 366 15.18 15.22 11.11
C ARG A 366 15.09 13.73 11.46
N VAL A 367 16.24 13.06 11.49
CA VAL A 367 16.38 11.69 11.99
C VAL A 367 16.79 11.71 13.46
N SER A 368 16.16 10.88 14.30
CA SER A 368 16.59 10.71 15.69
C SER A 368 17.96 10.02 15.75
N PRO A 369 18.97 10.58 16.43
CA PRO A 369 20.27 9.90 16.60
C PRO A 369 20.15 8.57 17.34
N THR A 370 19.25 8.49 18.32
CA THR A 370 19.04 7.32 19.17
C THR A 370 18.33 6.18 18.44
N HIS A 371 17.23 6.49 17.74
CA HIS A 371 16.37 5.46 17.12
C HIS A 371 16.65 5.25 15.63
N ARG A 372 17.41 6.15 14.99
CA ARG A 372 17.69 6.19 13.54
C ARG A 372 16.43 6.13 12.68
N THR A 373 15.37 6.81 13.15
CA THR A 373 14.07 6.91 12.46
C THR A 373 13.61 8.38 12.36
N PRO A 374 12.82 8.73 11.33
CA PRO A 374 12.34 10.09 11.13
C PRO A 374 11.09 10.37 12.00
N VAL A 375 11.31 10.68 13.28
CA VAL A 375 10.23 10.82 14.28
C VAL A 375 9.19 11.87 13.89
N GLY A 376 9.62 13.02 13.37
CA GLY A 376 8.71 14.07 12.92
C GLY A 376 7.79 13.59 11.79
N ALA A 377 8.33 12.83 10.84
CA ALA A 377 7.56 12.27 9.74
C ALA A 377 6.56 11.20 10.20
N ILE A 378 6.91 10.38 11.20
CA ILE A 378 6.03 9.36 11.77
C ILE A 378 4.78 9.99 12.37
N TRP A 379 4.94 11.01 13.22
CA TRP A 379 3.80 11.68 13.85
C TRP A 379 3.00 12.53 12.87
N LEU A 380 3.65 13.10 11.85
CA LEU A 380 2.94 13.76 10.76
C LEU A 380 2.05 12.78 10.01
N THR A 381 2.54 11.58 9.68
CA THR A 381 1.73 10.50 9.09
C THR A 381 0.52 10.19 9.96
N ALA A 382 0.72 10.03 11.27
CA ALA A 382 -0.37 9.71 12.20
C ALA A 382 -1.45 10.80 12.22
N VAL A 383 -1.06 12.07 12.33
CA VAL A 383 -1.98 13.21 12.34
C VAL A 383 -2.75 13.32 11.02
N LEU A 384 -2.06 13.21 9.88
CA LEU A 384 -2.69 13.32 8.57
C LEU A 384 -3.65 12.15 8.29
N SER A 385 -3.30 10.94 8.74
CA SER A 385 -4.15 9.76 8.58
C SER A 385 -5.44 9.89 9.39
N VAL A 386 -5.36 10.38 10.64
CA VAL A 386 -6.54 10.69 11.45
C VAL A 386 -7.35 11.82 10.82
N ALA A 387 -6.70 12.89 10.33
CA ALA A 387 -7.41 13.99 9.70
C ALA A 387 -8.19 13.54 8.44
N ALA A 388 -7.65 12.59 7.67
CA ALA A 388 -8.31 12.03 6.51
C ALA A 388 -9.61 11.27 6.87
N THR A 389 -9.65 10.59 8.02
CA THR A 389 -10.88 9.90 8.47
C THR A 389 -11.96 10.86 8.97
N LEU A 390 -11.58 12.02 9.51
CA LEU A 390 -12.54 13.07 9.93
C LEU A 390 -13.28 13.68 8.74
N TYR A 391 -12.57 13.85 7.62
CA TYR A 391 -13.11 14.46 6.41
C TYR A 391 -13.88 13.46 5.54
N SER A 392 -13.43 12.20 5.52
CA SER A 392 -14.03 11.12 4.74
C SER A 392 -14.30 9.91 5.64
N PRO A 393 -15.35 9.93 6.48
CA PRO A 393 -15.60 8.86 7.45
C PRO A 393 -15.92 7.50 6.80
N ALA A 394 -16.26 7.50 5.51
CA ALA A 394 -16.60 6.29 4.77
C ALA A 394 -15.34 5.53 4.33
N PHE A 395 -15.16 4.32 4.89
CA PHE A 395 -14.15 3.36 4.48
C PHE A 395 -14.05 3.21 2.95
N ALA A 396 -15.20 3.04 2.27
CA ALA A 396 -15.26 2.82 0.83
C ALA A 396 -14.62 3.97 0.01
N ALA A 397 -14.87 5.22 0.40
CA ALA A 397 -14.30 6.38 -0.26
C ALA A 397 -12.79 6.49 -0.03
N LEU A 398 -12.33 6.22 1.20
CA LEU A 398 -10.90 6.20 1.51
C LEU A 398 -10.18 5.08 0.75
N ALA A 399 -10.75 3.87 0.72
CA ALA A 399 -10.20 2.72 0.03
C ALA A 399 -10.11 2.93 -1.49
N ALA A 400 -11.19 3.40 -2.11
CA ALA A 400 -11.19 3.73 -3.54
C ALA A 400 -10.22 4.87 -3.87
N GLY A 401 -10.15 5.91 -3.02
CA GLY A 401 -9.21 7.02 -3.18
C GLY A 401 -7.76 6.57 -3.06
N CYS A 402 -7.45 5.73 -2.08
CA CYS A 402 -6.15 5.08 -1.92
C CYS A 402 -5.75 4.35 -3.20
N ALA A 403 -6.59 3.42 -3.68
CA ALA A 403 -6.31 2.64 -4.89
C ALA A 403 -6.06 3.57 -6.09
N MET A 404 -6.91 4.57 -6.29
CA MET A 404 -6.77 5.52 -7.40
C MET A 404 -5.46 6.32 -7.31
N PHE A 405 -5.19 6.99 -6.19
CA PHE A 405 -4.02 7.86 -6.07
C PHE A 405 -2.70 7.09 -6.10
N LEU A 406 -2.62 5.93 -5.43
CA LEU A 406 -1.41 5.11 -5.46
C LEU A 406 -1.11 4.61 -6.88
N TYR A 407 -2.10 4.08 -7.60
CA TYR A 407 -1.88 3.61 -8.96
C TYR A 407 -1.56 4.73 -9.95
N ILE A 408 -2.15 5.93 -9.79
CA ILE A 408 -1.70 7.11 -10.54
C ILE A 408 -0.21 7.36 -10.27
N SER A 409 0.18 7.38 -8.99
CA SER A 409 1.57 7.62 -8.62
C SER A 409 2.54 6.54 -9.12
N TYR A 410 2.07 5.29 -9.29
CA TYR A 410 2.82 4.19 -9.87
C TYR A 410 2.98 4.33 -11.39
N ALA A 411 1.94 4.78 -12.09
CA ALA A 411 1.99 5.00 -13.53
C ALA A 411 2.84 6.22 -13.92
N MET A 412 2.98 7.22 -13.06
CA MET A 412 3.78 8.42 -13.37
C MET A 412 5.27 8.13 -13.69
N PRO A 413 6.05 7.43 -12.85
CA PRO A 413 7.42 7.06 -13.20
C PRO A 413 7.48 6.05 -14.34
N VAL A 414 6.46 5.19 -14.51
CA VAL A 414 6.37 4.25 -15.64
C VAL A 414 6.19 5.00 -16.96
N ALA A 415 5.35 6.03 -17.00
CA ALA A 415 5.15 6.90 -18.14
C ALA A 415 6.40 7.72 -18.48
N ALA A 416 7.06 8.28 -17.46
CA ALA A 416 8.34 8.96 -17.64
C ALA A 416 9.41 7.99 -18.17
N GLY A 417 9.48 6.79 -17.61
CA GLY A 417 10.38 5.72 -18.05
C GLY A 417 10.15 5.32 -19.51
N LEU A 418 8.89 5.15 -19.94
CA LEU A 418 8.53 4.84 -21.32
C LEU A 418 9.05 5.88 -22.32
N LEU A 419 9.00 7.17 -21.94
CA LEU A 419 9.48 8.28 -22.78
C LEU A 419 11.00 8.42 -22.76
N ALA A 420 11.64 8.10 -21.63
CA ALA A 420 13.07 8.22 -21.38
C ALA A 420 13.88 7.00 -21.89
N GLU A 421 13.27 5.81 -21.92
CA GLU A 421 13.94 4.55 -22.25
C GLU A 421 14.54 4.55 -23.65
N GLY A 422 15.86 4.34 -23.72
CA GLY A 422 16.63 4.36 -24.97
C GLY A 422 17.00 5.77 -25.45
N LYS A 423 16.62 6.83 -24.71
CA LYS A 423 17.03 8.22 -24.95
C LYS A 423 17.91 8.70 -23.80
N THR A 424 17.28 9.20 -22.74
CA THR A 424 17.95 9.73 -21.55
C THR A 424 18.20 8.64 -20.50
N TRP A 425 17.38 7.59 -20.48
CA TRP A 425 17.58 6.41 -19.64
C TRP A 425 18.25 5.29 -20.44
N THR A 426 19.56 5.14 -20.24
CA THR A 426 20.41 4.16 -20.95
C THR A 426 21.10 3.17 -20.01
N GLU A 427 21.27 3.52 -18.74
CA GLU A 427 21.81 2.64 -17.71
C GLU A 427 20.68 1.99 -16.90
N PHE A 428 20.54 0.66 -17.00
CA PHE A 428 19.53 -0.07 -16.24
C PHE A 428 20.16 -0.96 -15.17
N GLY A 429 19.34 -1.31 -14.18
CA GLY A 429 19.68 -2.22 -13.10
C GLY A 429 19.85 -3.68 -13.50
N PRO A 430 20.18 -4.54 -12.51
CA PRO A 430 20.24 -5.99 -12.67
C PRO A 430 18.95 -6.64 -13.17
N PHE A 431 17.77 -6.08 -12.86
CA PHE A 431 16.48 -6.57 -13.36
C PHE A 431 16.03 -5.73 -14.56
N ARG A 432 15.69 -6.40 -15.67
CA ARG A 432 15.27 -5.77 -16.94
C ARG A 432 14.15 -6.58 -17.58
N LEU A 433 13.14 -5.92 -18.13
CA LEU A 433 12.04 -6.56 -18.88
C LEU A 433 12.38 -6.78 -20.36
N GLY A 434 13.43 -6.13 -20.87
CA GLY A 434 13.81 -6.20 -22.29
C GLY A 434 12.67 -5.73 -23.20
N ALA A 435 12.32 -6.53 -24.20
CA ALA A 435 11.27 -6.19 -25.17
C ALA A 435 9.89 -5.95 -24.55
N LEU A 436 9.62 -6.49 -23.36
CA LEU A 436 8.34 -6.30 -22.66
C LEU A 436 8.24 -4.96 -21.93
N SER A 437 9.31 -4.17 -21.82
CA SER A 437 9.30 -2.94 -21.04
C SER A 437 8.25 -1.93 -21.52
N LYS A 438 8.28 -1.60 -22.82
CA LYS A 438 7.35 -0.63 -23.42
C LYS A 438 5.89 -1.12 -23.47
N PRO A 439 5.59 -2.36 -23.90
CA PRO A 439 4.22 -2.88 -23.88
C PRO A 439 3.59 -2.84 -22.48
N LEU A 440 4.32 -3.30 -21.45
CA LEU A 440 3.82 -3.32 -20.08
C LEU A 440 3.63 -1.89 -19.52
N ALA A 441 4.50 -0.95 -19.89
CA ALA A 441 4.32 0.45 -19.54
C ALA A 441 3.05 1.06 -20.16
N VAL A 442 2.76 0.78 -21.44
CA VAL A 442 1.54 1.24 -22.10
C VAL A 442 0.29 0.65 -21.45
N ILE A 443 0.29 -0.66 -21.17
CA ILE A 443 -0.83 -1.33 -20.49
C ILE A 443 -1.04 -0.73 -19.09
N SER A 444 0.03 -0.46 -18.35
CA SER A 444 -0.01 0.21 -17.04
C SER A 444 -0.73 1.56 -17.12
N ILE A 445 -0.33 2.41 -18.08
CA ILE A 445 -0.90 3.75 -18.25
C ILE A 445 -2.39 3.67 -18.61
N ILE A 446 -2.76 2.84 -19.60
CA ILE A 446 -4.15 2.68 -20.03
C ILE A 446 -5.02 2.15 -18.89
N GLY A 447 -4.56 1.12 -18.18
CA GLY A 447 -5.32 0.55 -17.08
C GLY A 447 -5.48 1.52 -15.91
N VAL A 448 -4.53 2.42 -15.68
CA VAL A 448 -4.69 3.49 -14.67
C VAL A 448 -5.74 4.51 -15.12
N PHE A 449 -5.82 4.88 -16.40
CA PHE A 449 -6.93 5.73 -16.88
C PHE A 449 -8.29 5.06 -16.69
N VAL A 450 -8.36 3.75 -16.91
CA VAL A 450 -9.55 2.95 -16.63
C VAL A 450 -9.88 2.95 -15.14
N LEU A 451 -8.88 2.78 -14.26
CA LEU A 451 -9.06 2.84 -12.81
C LEU A 451 -9.52 4.23 -12.35
N ILE A 452 -9.00 5.32 -12.91
CA ILE A 452 -9.48 6.68 -12.61
C ILE A 452 -10.96 6.79 -12.95
N TYR A 453 -11.35 6.34 -14.14
CA TYR A 453 -12.75 6.37 -14.56
C TYR A 453 -13.64 5.58 -13.61
N ILE A 454 -13.24 4.37 -13.20
CA ILE A 454 -13.97 3.50 -12.27
C ILE A 454 -14.03 4.12 -10.87
N GLY A 455 -12.89 4.63 -10.37
CA GLY A 455 -12.74 5.13 -9.01
C GLY A 455 -13.63 6.34 -8.73
N ILE A 456 -13.89 7.19 -9.73
CA ILE A 456 -14.75 8.37 -9.56
C ILE A 456 -16.25 8.07 -9.72
N GLN A 457 -16.64 6.85 -10.05
CA GLN A 457 -18.04 6.52 -10.22
C GLN A 457 -18.77 6.38 -8.87
N PRO A 458 -20.10 6.61 -8.84
CA PRO A 458 -20.92 6.33 -7.67
C PRO A 458 -20.70 4.88 -7.14
N PRO A 459 -20.54 4.68 -5.81
CA PRO A 459 -20.75 5.65 -4.71
C PRO A 459 -19.53 6.54 -4.40
N ASN A 460 -18.44 6.40 -5.14
CA ASN A 460 -17.16 7.05 -4.87
C ASN A 460 -16.99 8.41 -5.58
N ASN A 461 -18.08 9.02 -6.06
CA ASN A 461 -18.07 10.30 -6.77
C ASN A 461 -17.54 11.47 -5.91
N ILE A 462 -17.49 11.31 -4.59
CA ILE A 462 -16.79 12.24 -3.70
C ILE A 462 -15.30 12.39 -4.06
N LEU A 463 -14.69 11.37 -4.66
CA LEU A 463 -13.32 11.40 -5.16
C LEU A 463 -13.12 12.38 -6.31
N ILE A 464 -14.16 12.79 -7.04
CA ILE A 464 -14.08 13.89 -8.02
C ILE A 464 -13.72 15.18 -7.30
N THR A 465 -14.41 15.46 -6.20
CA THR A 465 -14.17 16.65 -5.38
C THR A 465 -12.77 16.60 -4.76
N TYR A 466 -12.35 15.43 -4.27
CA TYR A 466 -11.01 15.25 -3.72
C TYR A 466 -9.93 15.41 -4.79
N GLY A 467 -10.12 14.81 -5.97
CA GLY A 467 -9.20 14.92 -7.10
C GLY A 467 -9.08 16.35 -7.62
N LEU A 468 -10.20 17.06 -7.79
CA LEU A 468 -10.21 18.47 -8.20
C LEU A 468 -9.56 19.37 -7.14
N GLY A 469 -9.92 19.18 -5.86
CA GLY A 469 -9.31 19.89 -4.74
C GLY A 469 -7.81 19.65 -4.67
N LEU A 470 -7.38 18.41 -4.91
CA LEU A 470 -5.97 18.02 -4.97
C LEU A 470 -5.25 18.71 -6.13
N ILE A 471 -5.82 18.70 -7.33
CA ILE A 471 -5.22 19.35 -8.51
C ILE A 471 -5.07 20.84 -8.25
N VAL A 472 -6.10 21.51 -7.72
CA VAL A 472 -6.05 22.94 -7.38
C VAL A 472 -4.98 23.19 -6.32
N LEU A 473 -4.97 22.42 -5.23
CA LEU A 473 -3.96 22.55 -4.17
C LEU A 473 -2.54 22.31 -4.72
N MET A 474 -2.37 21.30 -5.57
CA MET A 474 -1.11 20.96 -6.22
C MET A 474 -0.63 22.10 -7.12
N LEU A 475 -1.51 22.70 -7.92
CA LEU A 475 -1.19 23.85 -8.77
C LEU A 475 -0.83 25.08 -7.93
N VAL A 476 -1.61 25.38 -6.88
CA VAL A 476 -1.35 26.51 -5.97
C VAL A 476 -0.01 26.33 -5.25
N LEU A 477 0.26 25.15 -4.70
CA LEU A 477 1.52 24.86 -4.03
C LEU A 477 2.70 24.83 -5.02
N TRP A 478 2.51 24.31 -6.23
CA TRP A 478 3.54 24.32 -7.25
C TRP A 478 3.89 25.73 -7.69
N PHE A 479 2.92 26.49 -8.18
CA PHE A 479 3.17 27.84 -8.70
C PHE A 479 3.45 28.87 -7.60
N GLY A 480 2.90 28.68 -6.39
CA GLY A 480 3.11 29.58 -5.27
C GLY A 480 4.40 29.33 -4.49
N VAL A 481 4.87 28.07 -4.39
CA VAL A 481 5.99 27.72 -3.50
C VAL A 481 6.99 26.79 -4.16
N ALA A 482 6.58 25.61 -4.63
CA ALA A 482 7.49 24.53 -4.99
C ALA A 482 8.28 24.81 -6.28
N ARG A 483 7.73 25.53 -7.26
CA ARG A 483 8.44 25.89 -8.50
C ARG A 483 9.74 26.65 -8.21
N VAL A 484 9.73 27.50 -7.18
CA VAL A 484 10.87 28.31 -6.78
C VAL A 484 11.72 27.60 -5.71
N ARG A 485 11.07 26.95 -4.74
CA ARG A 485 11.75 26.42 -3.54
C ARG A 485 12.15 24.95 -3.60
N PHE A 486 11.54 24.14 -4.45
CA PHE A 486 11.87 22.72 -4.56
C PHE A 486 13.06 22.58 -5.51
N PRO A 487 14.30 22.33 -5.03
CA PRO A 487 15.45 22.12 -5.91
C PRO A 487 15.31 20.82 -6.71
N GLY A 488 14.58 19.84 -6.17
CA GLY A 488 14.52 18.49 -6.69
C GLY A 488 15.69 17.64 -6.17
N PRO A 489 15.66 16.33 -6.43
CA PRO A 489 16.78 15.45 -6.09
C PRO A 489 18.04 15.87 -6.88
N PRO A 490 19.26 15.64 -6.33
CA PRO A 490 20.51 15.99 -7.01
C PRO A 490 20.75 15.04 -8.20
N ILE A 491 20.36 15.48 -9.40
CA ILE A 491 20.46 14.65 -10.63
C ILE A 491 21.77 14.93 -11.39
N SER A 492 22.34 16.13 -11.30
CA SER A 492 23.56 16.50 -12.03
C SER A 492 24.83 16.08 -11.30
N ARG A 493 25.88 15.73 -12.05
CA ARG A 493 27.19 15.37 -11.47
C ARG A 493 27.77 16.49 -10.59
N GLU A 494 27.57 17.75 -10.98
CA GLU A 494 28.01 18.92 -10.22
C GLU A 494 27.23 19.08 -8.91
N ALA A 495 25.90 18.90 -8.93
CA ALA A 495 25.09 18.94 -7.71
C ALA A 495 25.39 17.78 -6.76
N ILE A 496 25.73 16.60 -7.29
CA ILE A 496 26.17 15.45 -6.49
C ILE A 496 27.54 15.75 -5.86
N ALA A 497 28.48 16.29 -6.64
CA ALA A 497 29.82 16.64 -6.16
C ALA A 497 29.80 17.75 -5.11
N SER A 498 28.94 18.77 -5.26
CA SER A 498 28.81 19.86 -4.27
C SER A 498 28.27 19.38 -2.93
N ARG A 499 27.51 18.27 -2.91
CA ARG A 499 26.97 17.67 -1.68
C ARG A 499 27.92 16.71 -1.00
N ALA A 500 29.08 16.36 -1.59
CA ALA A 500 30.01 15.39 -1.00
C ALA A 500 30.49 15.80 0.41
N ALA A 501 30.71 17.11 0.64
CA ALA A 501 31.08 17.62 1.96
C ALA A 501 29.93 17.58 2.97
N GLU A 502 28.70 17.87 2.54
CA GLU A 502 27.49 17.76 3.36
C GLU A 502 27.22 16.30 3.74
N ILE A 503 27.32 15.38 2.78
CA ILE A 503 27.14 13.93 2.99
C ILE A 503 28.12 13.43 4.06
N ALA A 504 29.39 13.81 3.96
CA ALA A 504 30.40 13.44 4.94
C ALA A 504 30.18 14.06 6.33
N ALA A 505 29.46 15.19 6.42
CA ALA A 505 29.10 15.82 7.69
C ALA A 505 27.85 15.15 8.32
N GLU A 506 26.85 14.84 7.50
CA GLU A 506 25.64 14.12 7.90
C GLU A 506 25.97 12.72 8.42
N GLU A 507 26.83 11.96 7.72
CA GLU A 507 27.28 10.65 8.18
C GLU A 507 28.08 10.75 9.50
N ARG A 508 28.95 11.75 9.64
CA ARG A 508 29.69 12.00 10.90
C ARG A 508 28.76 12.32 12.07
N ALA A 509 27.74 13.16 11.87
CA ALA A 509 26.77 13.47 12.91
C ALA A 509 25.99 12.22 13.39
N VAL A 510 25.72 11.28 12.47
CA VAL A 510 25.09 9.99 12.80
C VAL A 510 26.04 9.05 13.55
N HIS A 511 27.35 9.12 13.28
CA HIS A 511 28.37 8.31 13.94
C HIS A 511 28.82 8.86 15.30
N GLU A 512 28.96 10.17 15.47
CA GLU A 512 29.38 10.79 16.73
C GLU A 512 28.31 10.67 17.84
N GLY A 513 27.03 10.61 17.47
CA GLY A 513 25.93 10.30 18.40
C GLY A 513 25.90 8.86 18.93
N THR A 514 26.81 7.98 18.49
CA THR A 514 26.92 6.57 18.93
C THR A 514 28.02 6.30 19.95
N GLY A 515 28.76 7.33 20.37
CA GLY A 515 29.86 7.21 21.34
C GLY A 515 29.49 7.48 22.80
N GLY A 516 28.19 7.53 23.15
CA GLY A 516 27.68 7.82 24.49
C GLY A 516 26.99 6.64 25.14
#